data_AF-A0A418BFG9-F1
#
_entry.id   AF-A0A418BFG9-F1
#
_cell.length_a   1.000
_cell.length_b   1.000
_cell.length_c   1.000
_cell.angle_alpha   90.00
_cell.angle_beta   90.00
_cell.angle_gamma   90.00
#
_symmetry.space_group_name_H-M   'P 1'
#
loop_
_entity.id
_entity.type
_entity.pdbx_description
1 polymer ?
#
loop_
_entity_poly.entity_id
_entity_poly.type
_entity_poly.pdbx_seq_one_letter_code
_entity_poly.pdbx_strand_id
1 'polypeptide(L)'
;ITTCFGGRNRKCAELFVKDKGVTWEEMEATVLNGQKLQGTGTAKEVFHIIEKTHSLPEFPLFAAIYRIAFEGADPTTIVKL
;
A
#
# COMPACT_ATOMS: atom_id res chain seq x y z
N ILE A 1 2.38 -16.09 -3.11
CA ILE A 1 1.12 -16.44 -3.83
C ILE A 1 -0.09 -16.31 -2.90
N THR A 2 -0.27 -17.16 -1.87
CA THR A 2 -1.46 -17.13 -0.98
C THR A 2 -1.78 -15.75 -0.40
N THR A 3 -0.80 -15.00 0.08
CA THR A 3 -1.00 -13.63 0.60
C THR A 3 -1.55 -12.66 -0.45
N CYS A 4 -1.12 -12.79 -1.72
CA CYS A 4 -1.54 -11.93 -2.82
C CYS A 4 -2.96 -12.25 -3.32
N PHE A 5 -3.46 -13.48 -3.10
CA PHE A 5 -4.79 -13.90 -3.54
C PHE A 5 -5.84 -13.89 -2.40
N GLY A 6 -5.43 -14.16 -1.15
CA GLY A 6 -6.35 -14.28 -0.01
C GLY A 6 -5.96 -13.48 1.23
N GLY A 7 -4.86 -12.75 1.22
CA GLY A 7 -4.38 -12.02 2.39
C GLY A 7 -5.19 -10.76 2.71
N ARG A 8 -5.14 -10.35 3.98
CA ARG A 8 -5.78 -9.11 4.48
C ARG A 8 -5.27 -7.86 3.75
N ASN A 9 -3.97 -7.78 3.47
CA ASN A 9 -3.39 -6.70 2.66
C ASN A 9 -4.06 -6.59 1.29
N ARG A 10 -4.31 -7.71 0.61
CA ARG A 10 -5.00 -7.71 -0.70
C ARG A 10 -6.45 -7.21 -0.58
N LYS A 11 -7.21 -7.74 0.39
CA LYS A 11 -8.60 -7.34 0.63
C LYS A 11 -8.70 -5.84 0.94
N CYS A 12 -7.83 -5.35 1.83
CA CYS A 12 -7.79 -3.94 2.18
C CYS A 12 -7.36 -3.08 0.99
N ALA A 13 -6.27 -3.39 0.30
CA ALA A 13 -5.83 -2.60 -0.85
C ALA A 13 -6.90 -2.51 -1.97
N GLU A 14 -7.67 -3.58 -2.20
CA GLU A 14 -8.80 -3.56 -3.13
C GLU A 14 -9.89 -2.57 -2.71
N LEU A 15 -10.27 -2.56 -1.43
CA LEU A 15 -11.28 -1.63 -0.91
C LEU A 15 -10.78 -0.18 -0.94
N PHE A 16 -9.52 0.05 -0.57
CA PHE A 16 -8.89 1.38 -0.60
C PHE A 16 -8.95 2.03 -1.99
N VAL A 17 -8.72 1.23 -3.04
CA VAL A 17 -8.79 1.73 -4.43
C VAL A 17 -10.22 1.94 -4.91
N LYS A 18 -11.17 1.11 -4.46
CA LYS A 18 -12.58 1.19 -4.87
C LYS A 18 -13.34 2.31 -4.17
N ASP A 19 -13.02 2.58 -2.91
CA ASP A 19 -13.74 3.52 -2.06
C ASP A 19 -12.90 4.78 -1.82
N LYS A 20 -13.13 5.80 -2.66
CA LYS A 20 -12.34 7.04 -2.63
C LYS A 20 -12.67 7.82 -1.35
N GLY A 21 -11.67 7.96 -0.47
CA GLY A 21 -11.76 8.77 0.75
C GLY A 21 -11.62 7.97 2.05
N VAL A 22 -11.50 6.64 1.97
CA VAL A 22 -11.29 5.79 3.16
C VAL A 22 -9.81 5.80 3.56
N THR A 23 -9.56 5.93 4.86
CA THR A 23 -8.21 5.87 5.45
C THR A 23 -7.80 4.44 5.81
N TRP A 24 -6.49 4.22 5.98
CA TRP A 24 -5.98 2.92 6.42
C TRP A 24 -6.46 2.56 7.83
N GLU A 25 -6.58 3.55 8.70
CA GLU A 25 -7.06 3.43 10.07
C GLU A 25 -8.53 2.98 10.12
N GLU A 26 -9.38 3.61 9.32
CA GLU A 26 -10.79 3.21 9.20
C GLU A 26 -10.93 1.78 8.68
N MET A 27 -10.08 1.38 7.74
CA MET A 27 -10.07 0.03 7.20
C MET A 27 -9.60 -1.03 8.19
N GLU A 28 -8.58 -0.74 9.00
CA GLU A 28 -8.21 -1.63 10.10
C GLU A 28 -9.36 -1.81 11.09
N ALA A 29 -10.06 -0.72 11.43
CA ALA A 29 -11.17 -0.75 12.38
C ALA A 29 -12.39 -1.52 11.82
N THR A 30 -12.76 -1.28 10.57
CA THR A 30 -14.02 -1.76 9.98
C THR A 30 -13.91 -3.09 9.25
N VAL A 31 -12.79 -3.36 8.57
CA VAL A 31 -12.61 -4.55 7.70
C VAL A 31 -11.91 -5.68 8.45
N LEU A 32 -11.03 -5.33 9.39
CA LEU A 32 -10.13 -6.27 10.04
C LEU A 32 -10.51 -6.62 11.48
N ASN A 33 -11.59 -6.05 12.03
CA ASN A 33 -12.13 -6.37 13.36
C ASN A 33 -11.04 -6.39 14.46
N GLY A 34 -10.16 -5.39 14.47
CA GLY A 34 -9.07 -5.27 15.44
C GLY A 34 -7.76 -5.97 15.06
N GLN A 35 -7.69 -6.63 13.90
CA GLN A 35 -6.43 -7.13 13.37
C GLN A 35 -5.64 -6.03 12.65
N LYS A 36 -4.31 -6.10 12.72
CA LYS A 36 -3.40 -5.10 12.13
C LYS A 36 -3.06 -5.36 10.67
N LEU A 37 -3.00 -4.29 9.90
CA LEU A 37 -2.60 -4.25 8.50
C LEU A 37 -1.10 -3.96 8.40
N GLN A 38 -0.28 -5.01 8.40
CA GLN A 38 1.18 -4.84 8.43
C GLN A 38 1.76 -4.27 7.13
N GLY A 39 1.13 -4.53 5.98
CA GLY A 39 1.70 -4.19 4.67
C GLY A 39 1.87 -2.69 4.43
N THR A 40 0.95 -1.87 4.94
CA THR A 40 1.01 -0.41 4.82
C THR A 40 2.14 0.17 5.67
N GLY A 41 2.32 -0.33 6.90
CA GLY A 41 3.46 0.03 7.75
C GLY A 41 4.79 -0.31 7.10
N THR A 42 4.93 -1.55 6.61
CA THR A 42 6.15 -1.99 5.89
C THR A 42 6.42 -1.15 4.65
N ALA A 43 5.40 -0.77 3.88
CA ALA A 43 5.57 0.07 2.69
C ALA A 43 6.14 1.46 3.04
N LYS A 44 5.71 2.07 4.16
CA LYS A 44 6.30 3.34 4.64
C LYS A 44 7.77 3.19 5.00
N GLU A 45 8.11 2.16 5.76
CA GLU A 45 9.49 1.93 6.21
C GLU A 45 10.43 1.65 5.02
N VAL A 46 10.01 0.79 4.10
CA VAL A 46 10.79 0.44 2.90
C VAL A 46 11.01 1.66 2.02
N PHE A 47 9.96 2.46 1.78
CA PHE A 47 10.10 3.69 0.99
C PHE A 47 11.12 4.66 1.60
N HIS A 48 11.04 4.89 2.91
CA HIS A 48 11.96 5.78 3.62
C HIS A 48 13.41 5.32 3.54
N ILE A 49 13.64 4.00 3.60
CA ILE A 49 14.99 3.43 3.44
C ILE A 49 15.50 3.67 2.02
N ILE A 50 14.70 3.33 1.00
CA ILE A 50 15.08 3.47 -0.41
C ILE A 50 15.33 4.94 -0.78
N GLU A 51 14.51 5.86 -0.28
CA GLU A 51 14.68 7.29 -0.48
C GLU A 51 16.00 7.78 0.13
N LYS A 52 16.30 7.37 1.36
CA LYS A 52 17.56 7.71 2.05
C LYS A 52 18.80 7.15 1.36
N THR A 53 18.70 6.01 0.69
CA THR A 53 19.81 5.45 -0.08
C THR A 53 19.88 5.97 -1.51
N HIS A 54 19.00 6.92 -1.87
CA HIS A 54 18.86 7.46 -3.23
C HIS A 54 18.59 6.38 -4.29
N SER A 55 17.93 5.28 -3.91
CA SER A 55 17.73 4.11 -4.77
C SER A 55 16.30 3.99 -5.31
N LEU A 56 15.54 5.08 -5.36
CA LEU A 56 14.16 5.07 -5.87
C LEU A 56 14.06 4.56 -7.32
N PRO A 57 14.97 4.91 -8.25
CA PRO A 57 14.91 4.41 -9.62
C PRO A 57 15.05 2.89 -9.75
N GLU A 58 15.76 2.23 -8.82
CA GLU A 58 15.94 0.78 -8.83
C GLU A 58 14.71 0.02 -8.31
N PHE A 59 13.83 0.69 -7.56
CA PHE A 59 12.65 0.07 -6.92
C PHE A 59 11.34 0.79 -7.26
N PRO A 60 11.00 0.93 -8.56
CA PRO A 60 9.83 1.70 -9.00
C PRO A 60 8.51 1.15 -8.46
N LEU A 61 8.42 -0.17 -8.27
CA LEU A 61 7.21 -0.81 -7.72
C LEU A 61 6.98 -0.45 -6.24
N PHE A 62 8.02 -0.44 -5.40
CA PHE A 62 7.88 -0.05 -4.00
C PHE A 62 7.53 1.44 -3.87
N ALA A 63 8.15 2.28 -4.70
CA ALA A 63 7.81 3.69 -4.79
C ALA A 63 6.34 3.88 -5.17
N ALA A 64 5.87 3.22 -6.24
CA ALA A 64 4.49 3.33 -6.69
C ALA A 64 3.48 2.90 -5.60
N ILE A 65 3.73 1.76 -4.93
CA ILE A 65 2.87 1.28 -3.83
C ILE A 65 2.76 2.32 -2.72
N TYR A 66 3.87 2.91 -2.29
CA TYR A 66 3.87 3.95 -1.26
C TYR A 66 3.09 5.18 -1.69
N ARG A 67 3.35 5.70 -2.90
CA ARG A 67 2.70 6.92 -3.41
C ARG A 67 1.19 6.74 -3.58
N ILE A 68 0.76 5.57 -4.06
CA ILE A 68 -0.67 5.25 -4.15
C ILE A 68 -1.28 5.19 -2.76
N ALA A 69 -0.60 4.55 -1.81
CA ALA A 69 -1.13 4.34 -0.47
C ALA A 69 -1.16 5.62 0.39
N PHE A 70 -0.24 6.56 0.20
CA PHE A 70 -0.04 7.68 1.14
C PHE A 70 0.04 9.07 0.51
N GLU A 71 0.30 9.19 -0.79
CA GLU A 71 0.44 10.48 -1.48
C GLU A 71 -0.71 10.76 -2.46
N GLY A 72 -1.69 9.85 -2.55
CA GLY A 72 -2.85 10.01 -3.42
C GLY A 72 -2.55 9.83 -4.91
N ALA A 73 -1.47 9.13 -5.26
CA ALA A 73 -1.18 8.81 -6.66
C ALA A 73 -2.26 7.89 -7.26
N ASP A 74 -2.52 8.05 -8.56
CA ASP A 74 -3.49 7.24 -9.28
C ASP A 74 -3.07 5.75 -9.25
N PRO A 75 -3.93 4.83 -8.77
CA PRO A 75 -3.62 3.39 -8.72
C PRO A 75 -3.24 2.78 -10.09
N THR A 76 -3.67 3.37 -11.21
CA THR A 76 -3.32 2.92 -12.56
C THR A 76 -1.85 3.16 -12.91
N THR A 77 -1.11 3.93 -12.12
CA THR A 77 0.34 4.13 -12.32
C THR A 77 1.12 2.83 -12.12
N ILE A 78 0.62 1.89 -11.29
CA ILE A 78 1.33 0.64 -10.98
C ILE A 78 1.49 -0.30 -12.19
N VAL A 79 0.64 -0.15 -13.23
CA VAL A 79 0.71 -0.94 -14.47
C VAL A 79 1.49 -0.24 -15.60
N LYS A 80 2.06 0.93 -15.32
CA LYS A 80 2.79 1.78 -16.28
C LYS A 80 4.26 2.02 -15.87
N LEU A 81 4.76 1.22 -14.93
CA LEU A 81 6.12 1.33 -14.38
C LEU A 81 7.18 0.85 -15.36
#